data_AF-A0A9P4LQM2-F1
#
_entry.id   AF-A0A9P4LQM2-F1
#
_cell.length_a   1.000
_cell.length_b   1.000
_cell.length_c   1.000
_cell.angle_alpha   90.00
_cell.angle_beta   90.00
_cell.angle_gamma   90.00
#
_symmetry.space_group_name_H-M   'P 1'
#
loop_
_entity.id
_entity.type
_entity.pdbx_description
1 polymer ?
#
loop_
_entity_poly.entity_id
_entity_poly.type
_entity_poly.pdbx_seq_one_letter_code
_entity_poly.pdbx_strand_id
1 'polypeptide(L)'
;MTRLPPSPSDNGPQFSSKFHKKTALVFIDIQNDFITGSLGSPRASAILPKVYQLLDNHEWPFIAASQDWHPEGHVSFASAHPGLKAGDAVNITFLDSPLKTETQGVYADHCVPGTWGAEIEEGVKTRLQYLEGYLTPVNYIKKAQNHSVDSYSAFADNQYYQFTTLNSELTVHGVETIIVTGLITNACVRGTSIDGIKLGYEVILIDRLRNKQLSGAQKVWLYLIDYLFEPSSCL
;
A
#
# COMPACT_ATOMS: atom_id res chain seq x y z
N MET A 1 -34.16 -8.38 25.98
CA MET A 1 -33.98 -8.28 24.53
C MET A 1 -32.73 -9.05 24.15
N THR A 2 -32.90 -10.30 23.77
CA THR A 2 -31.84 -11.21 23.31
C THR A 2 -31.38 -10.77 21.92
N ARG A 3 -30.09 -10.44 21.76
CA ARG A 3 -29.51 -10.18 20.44
C ARG A 3 -29.58 -11.46 19.63
N LEU A 4 -30.22 -11.41 18.47
CA LEU A 4 -30.16 -12.47 17.48
C LEU A 4 -28.68 -12.65 17.05
N PRO A 5 -28.19 -13.88 16.87
CA PRO A 5 -26.87 -14.10 16.29
C PRO A 5 -26.84 -13.55 14.86
N PRO A 6 -25.72 -12.98 14.40
CA PRO A 6 -25.58 -12.53 13.02
C PRO A 6 -25.77 -13.70 12.05
N SER A 7 -26.41 -13.43 10.90
CA SER A 7 -26.69 -14.46 9.90
C SER A 7 -25.40 -15.01 9.29
N PRO A 8 -25.34 -16.30 8.88
CA PRO A 8 -24.08 -16.94 8.52
C PRO A 8 -23.58 -16.69 7.09
N SER A 9 -24.10 -15.72 6.33
CA SER A 9 -23.97 -15.75 4.86
C SER A 9 -23.48 -14.49 4.16
N ASP A 10 -22.80 -13.56 4.84
CA ASP A 10 -22.23 -12.38 4.16
C ASP A 10 -20.80 -11.98 4.60
N ASN A 11 -20.17 -12.80 5.44
CA ASN A 11 -18.82 -12.56 5.90
C ASN A 11 -17.87 -13.30 4.96
N GLY A 12 -17.07 -12.57 4.19
CA GLY A 12 -15.94 -13.13 3.45
C GLY A 12 -14.99 -13.96 4.34
N PRO A 13 -13.90 -14.49 3.79
CA PRO A 13 -12.98 -15.32 4.56
C PRO A 13 -12.53 -14.58 5.83
N GLN A 14 -12.80 -15.16 7.01
CA GLN A 14 -12.34 -14.61 8.27
C GLN A 14 -10.85 -14.93 8.44
N PHE A 15 -10.06 -13.90 8.70
CA PHE A 15 -8.64 -14.03 8.99
C PHE A 15 -8.51 -14.08 10.50
N SER A 16 -7.83 -15.13 10.97
CA SER A 16 -7.51 -15.31 12.38
C SER A 16 -6.09 -15.82 12.51
N SER A 17 -5.40 -15.28 13.51
CA SER A 17 -4.07 -15.71 13.94
C SER A 17 -3.99 -17.21 14.24
N LYS A 18 -5.11 -17.88 14.51
CA LYS A 18 -5.16 -19.33 14.73
C LYS A 18 -4.95 -20.14 13.46
N PHE A 19 -5.52 -19.69 12.34
CA PHE A 19 -5.58 -20.45 11.08
C PHE A 19 -4.62 -19.92 10.02
N HIS A 20 -4.27 -18.63 10.07
CA HIS A 20 -3.49 -17.95 9.04
C HIS A 20 -2.16 -17.44 9.59
N LYS A 21 -1.48 -18.25 10.42
CA LYS A 21 -0.28 -17.85 11.21
C LYS A 21 0.86 -17.24 10.39
N LYS A 22 0.95 -17.56 9.10
CA LYS A 22 2.00 -17.09 8.19
C LYS A 22 1.48 -16.03 7.21
N THR A 23 0.43 -15.32 7.59
CA THR A 23 -0.20 -14.29 6.76
C THR A 23 -0.01 -12.91 7.36
N ALA A 24 0.38 -11.94 6.54
CA ALA A 24 0.42 -10.53 6.92
C ALA A 24 -0.65 -9.74 6.18
N LEU A 25 -1.23 -8.74 6.85
CA LEU A 25 -1.93 -7.65 6.17
C LEU A 25 -0.93 -6.53 5.87
N VAL A 26 -0.84 -6.09 4.63
CA VAL A 26 0.03 -5.02 4.18
C VAL A 26 -0.83 -3.86 3.66
N PHE A 27 -0.96 -2.82 4.49
CA PHE A 27 -1.60 -1.57 4.12
C PHE A 27 -0.64 -0.68 3.37
N ILE A 28 -1.10 -0.16 2.23
CA ILE A 28 -0.33 0.74 1.40
C ILE A 28 -0.91 2.15 1.49
N ASP A 29 -0.14 3.06 2.06
CA ASP A 29 -0.28 4.52 1.92
C ASP A 29 -1.70 5.06 2.18
N ILE A 30 -2.36 4.60 3.26
CA ILE A 30 -3.65 5.17 3.69
C ILE A 30 -3.41 6.46 4.48
N GLN A 31 -2.83 7.45 3.80
CA GLN A 31 -2.44 8.75 4.33
C GLN A 31 -3.40 9.84 3.87
N ASN A 32 -3.44 10.93 4.64
CA ASN A 32 -4.37 12.03 4.41
C ASN A 32 -4.26 12.61 3.00
N ASP A 33 -3.05 12.79 2.46
CA ASP A 33 -2.86 13.32 1.10
C ASP A 33 -3.46 12.45 -0.01
N PHE A 34 -3.50 11.13 0.17
CA PHE A 34 -4.14 10.23 -0.80
C PHE A 34 -5.66 10.13 -0.61
N ILE A 35 -6.17 10.50 0.56
CA ILE A 35 -7.59 10.36 0.90
C ILE A 35 -8.35 11.65 0.60
N THR A 36 -7.94 12.76 1.22
CA THR A 36 -8.62 14.07 1.13
C THR A 36 -7.68 15.25 0.90
N GLY A 37 -6.36 15.04 0.96
CA GLY A 37 -5.35 16.09 0.73
C GLY A 37 -4.95 16.22 -0.74
N SER A 38 -3.66 16.49 -0.97
CA SER A 38 -3.17 16.99 -2.27
C SER A 38 -3.39 16.05 -3.47
N LEU A 39 -3.44 14.74 -3.23
CA LEU A 39 -3.73 13.70 -4.21
C LEU A 39 -5.05 12.95 -3.90
N GLY A 40 -5.91 13.56 -3.09
CA GLY A 40 -7.15 12.99 -2.60
C GLY A 40 -8.23 12.88 -3.66
N SER A 41 -9.15 11.95 -3.47
CA SER A 41 -10.36 11.83 -4.31
C SER A 41 -11.53 11.22 -3.54
N PRO A 42 -12.79 11.47 -3.96
CA PRO A 42 -13.94 10.78 -3.38
C PRO A 42 -13.83 9.25 -3.46
N ARG A 43 -13.16 8.73 -4.50
CA ARG A 43 -12.92 7.30 -4.68
C ARG A 43 -11.93 6.75 -3.65
N ALA A 44 -10.89 7.51 -3.32
CA ALA A 44 -9.94 7.14 -2.27
C ALA A 44 -10.62 7.10 -0.90
N SER A 45 -11.42 8.12 -0.56
CA SER A 45 -12.20 8.15 0.68
C SER A 45 -13.17 6.97 0.81
N ALA A 46 -13.71 6.46 -0.30
CA ALA A 46 -14.67 5.35 -0.30
C ALA A 46 -14.12 3.99 0.15
N ILE A 47 -12.79 3.84 0.28
CA ILE A 47 -12.19 2.58 0.78
C ILE A 47 -12.30 2.46 2.30
N LEU A 48 -12.33 3.60 3.02
CA LEU A 48 -12.17 3.67 4.47
C LEU A 48 -13.14 2.76 5.23
N PRO A 49 -14.46 2.71 4.93
CA PRO A 49 -15.38 1.86 5.69
C PRO A 49 -15.00 0.38 5.68
N LYS A 50 -14.47 -0.13 4.57
CA LYS A 50 -14.05 -1.54 4.53
C LYS A 50 -12.65 -1.75 5.07
N VAL A 51 -11.76 -0.76 4.96
CA VAL A 51 -10.46 -0.80 5.67
C VAL A 51 -10.70 -0.89 7.18
N TYR A 52 -11.64 -0.11 7.71
CA TYR A 52 -12.06 -0.20 9.11
C TYR A 52 -12.61 -1.58 9.44
N GLN A 53 -13.48 -2.16 8.61
CA GLN A 53 -13.98 -3.53 8.83
C GLN A 53 -12.86 -4.58 8.82
N LEU A 54 -11.86 -4.46 7.94
CA LEU A 54 -10.72 -5.37 7.91
C LEU A 54 -9.89 -5.32 9.20
N LEU A 55 -9.77 -4.14 9.79
CA LEU A 55 -9.07 -3.93 11.06
C LEU A 55 -9.91 -4.36 12.28
N ASP A 56 -11.22 -4.08 12.25
CA ASP A 56 -12.11 -4.28 13.40
C ASP A 56 -12.57 -5.75 13.54
N ASN A 57 -12.73 -6.47 12.41
CA ASN A 57 -13.41 -7.77 12.40
C ASN A 57 -12.49 -8.97 12.17
N HIS A 58 -11.19 -8.77 11.99
CA HIS A 58 -10.23 -9.84 11.68
C HIS A 58 -9.06 -9.81 12.66
N GLU A 59 -8.54 -10.98 13.01
CA GLU A 59 -7.30 -11.08 13.79
C GLU A 59 -6.14 -11.34 12.84
N TRP A 60 -5.21 -10.40 12.79
CA TRP A 60 -4.03 -10.47 11.95
C TRP A 60 -2.84 -11.01 12.75
N PRO A 61 -2.09 -12.00 12.26
CA PRO A 61 -0.83 -12.40 12.90
C PRO A 61 0.24 -11.31 12.83
N PHE A 62 0.23 -10.52 11.77
CA PHE A 62 1.16 -9.43 11.53
C PHE A 62 0.53 -8.38 10.61
N ILE A 63 0.78 -7.10 10.90
CA ILE A 63 0.37 -5.98 10.05
C ILE A 63 1.59 -5.16 9.68
N ALA A 64 1.75 -4.84 8.39
CA ALA A 64 2.63 -3.78 7.93
C ALA A 64 1.79 -2.63 7.37
N ALA A 65 2.12 -1.39 7.71
CA ALA A 65 1.49 -0.20 7.18
C ALA A 65 2.55 0.70 6.55
N SER A 66 2.54 0.84 5.23
CA SER A 66 3.45 1.76 4.55
C SER A 66 2.97 3.21 4.61
N GLN A 67 3.94 4.11 4.54
CA GLN A 67 3.74 5.54 4.38
C GLN A 67 4.71 6.04 3.32
N ASP A 68 4.18 6.75 2.32
CA ASP A 68 5.00 7.69 1.55
C ASP A 68 5.57 8.75 2.48
N TRP A 69 6.84 9.07 2.29
CA TRP A 69 7.60 9.90 3.21
C TRP A 69 8.64 10.75 2.49
N HIS A 70 8.13 11.53 1.52
CA HIS A 70 8.91 12.29 0.55
C HIS A 70 9.54 13.54 1.17
N PRO A 71 10.87 13.74 1.11
CA PRO A 71 11.46 14.99 1.58
C PRO A 71 11.00 16.20 0.72
N GLU A 72 11.09 17.41 1.26
CA GLU A 72 10.77 18.62 0.49
C GLU A 72 11.66 18.73 -0.77
N GLY A 73 11.06 19.06 -1.92
CA GLY A 73 11.78 19.08 -3.20
C GLY A 73 12.16 17.69 -3.72
N HIS A 74 11.44 16.64 -3.33
CA HIS A 74 11.62 15.29 -3.87
C HIS A 74 11.44 15.26 -5.40
N VAL A 75 12.18 14.38 -6.08
CA VAL A 75 12.21 14.30 -7.55
C VAL A 75 10.85 14.01 -8.18
N SER A 76 9.93 13.39 -7.45
CA SER A 76 8.56 13.13 -7.93
C SER A 76 7.63 14.34 -7.81
N PHE A 77 8.07 15.48 -7.26
CA PHE A 77 7.23 16.67 -7.12
C PHE A 77 7.38 17.59 -8.32
N ALA A 78 6.25 18.03 -8.88
CA ALA A 78 6.24 19.02 -9.95
C ALA A 78 6.88 20.35 -9.52
N SER A 79 6.78 20.71 -8.23
CA SER A 79 7.41 21.90 -7.66
C SER A 79 8.95 21.88 -7.75
N ALA A 80 9.57 20.69 -7.80
CA ALA A 80 11.02 20.52 -7.92
C ALA A 80 11.53 20.76 -9.35
N HIS A 81 10.64 20.86 -10.35
CA HIS A 81 10.99 20.96 -11.76
C HIS A 81 10.38 22.21 -12.42
N PRO A 82 11.18 23.26 -12.68
CA PRO A 82 10.69 24.49 -13.28
C PRO A 82 9.93 24.24 -14.59
N GLY A 83 8.65 24.66 -14.62
CA GLY A 83 7.80 24.57 -15.81
C GLY A 83 7.00 23.28 -15.96
N LEU A 84 7.17 22.30 -15.07
CA LEU A 84 6.34 21.10 -15.04
C LEU A 84 5.12 21.27 -14.12
N LYS A 85 4.08 20.49 -14.39
CA LYS A 85 2.86 20.38 -13.57
C LYS A 85 2.57 18.91 -13.27
N ALA A 86 1.75 18.66 -12.25
CA ALA A 86 1.31 17.31 -11.92
C ALA A 86 0.71 16.59 -13.15
N GLY A 87 1.13 15.35 -13.38
CA GLY A 87 0.79 14.55 -14.55
C GLY A 87 1.79 14.63 -15.70
N ASP A 88 2.76 15.55 -15.67
CA ASP A 88 3.91 15.53 -16.57
C ASP A 88 4.93 14.45 -16.12
N ALA A 89 6.05 14.33 -16.84
CA ALA A 89 7.14 13.43 -16.49
C ALA A 89 8.51 14.06 -16.77
N VAL A 90 9.53 13.57 -16.06
CA VAL A 90 10.92 13.99 -16.18
C VAL A 90 11.81 12.75 -16.33
N ASN A 91 12.94 12.87 -17.04
CA ASN A 91 13.95 11.81 -17.06
C ASN A 91 14.94 12.02 -15.92
N ILE A 92 15.12 11.00 -15.08
CA ILE A 92 16.04 11.01 -13.95
C ILE A 92 17.16 10.00 -14.18
N THR A 93 18.35 10.30 -13.67
CA THR A 93 19.52 9.43 -13.78
C THR A 93 19.49 8.36 -12.69
N PHE A 94 19.94 7.15 -13.02
CA PHE A 94 20.07 6.10 -12.02
C PHE A 94 21.14 6.45 -10.98
N LEU A 95 20.86 6.15 -9.71
CA LEU A 95 21.78 6.41 -8.60
C LEU A 95 23.08 5.60 -8.69
N ASP A 96 23.02 4.40 -9.28
CA ASP A 96 24.17 3.51 -9.45
C ASP A 96 24.92 3.74 -10.78
N SER A 97 24.37 4.54 -11.70
CA SER A 97 24.94 4.68 -13.04
C SER A 97 24.56 6.00 -13.71
N PRO A 98 25.55 6.84 -14.07
CA PRO A 98 25.29 8.09 -14.79
C PRO A 98 24.88 7.88 -16.26
N LEU A 99 24.94 6.63 -16.75
CA LEU A 99 24.67 6.30 -18.15
C LEU A 99 23.24 5.78 -18.37
N LYS A 100 22.49 5.56 -17.29
CA LYS A 100 21.11 5.06 -17.34
C LYS A 100 20.15 6.15 -16.88
N THR A 101 19.00 6.20 -17.53
CA THR A 101 17.91 7.10 -17.14
C THR A 101 16.60 6.35 -17.11
N GLU A 102 15.65 6.83 -16.32
CA GLU A 102 14.26 6.39 -16.32
C GLU A 102 13.32 7.59 -16.37
N THR A 103 12.11 7.35 -16.86
CA THR A 103 11.04 8.35 -16.87
C THR A 103 10.28 8.28 -15.55
N GLN A 104 10.32 9.37 -14.79
CA GLN A 104 9.62 9.56 -13.53
C GLN A 104 8.42 10.48 -13.75
N GLY A 105 7.22 10.04 -13.34
CA GLY A 105 6.05 10.90 -13.29
C GLY A 105 6.19 11.96 -12.20
N VAL A 106 5.65 13.16 -12.42
CA VAL A 106 5.65 14.22 -11.40
C VAL A 106 4.24 14.51 -10.91
N TYR A 107 4.11 14.78 -9.61
CA TYR A 107 2.86 14.91 -8.88
C TYR A 107 2.82 16.23 -8.10
N ALA A 108 1.66 16.58 -7.55
CA ALA A 108 1.63 17.63 -6.53
C ALA A 108 2.43 17.18 -5.30
N ASP A 109 3.02 18.11 -4.57
CA ASP A 109 3.72 17.83 -3.32
C ASP A 109 2.77 17.11 -2.34
N HIS A 110 3.23 16.01 -1.79
CA HIS A 110 2.41 15.12 -0.99
C HIS A 110 3.27 14.34 0.01
N CYS A 111 2.64 13.93 1.11
CA CYS A 111 3.22 13.06 2.12
C CYS A 111 4.58 13.55 2.65
N VAL A 112 4.76 14.88 2.74
CA VAL A 112 5.98 15.51 3.24
C VAL A 112 6.09 15.31 4.76
N PRO A 113 7.23 14.84 5.29
CA PRO A 113 7.42 14.56 6.71
C PRO A 113 6.98 15.72 7.63
N GLY A 114 6.20 15.39 8.65
CA GLY A 114 5.72 16.38 9.64
C GLY A 114 4.51 17.20 9.20
N THR A 115 3.99 16.98 7.98
CA THR A 115 2.72 17.56 7.55
C THR A 115 1.55 16.65 7.88
N TRP A 116 0.35 17.24 8.02
CA TRP A 116 -0.90 16.48 8.13
C TRP A 116 -1.08 15.48 6.99
N GLY A 117 -0.70 15.88 5.77
CA GLY A 117 -0.81 15.07 4.57
C GLY A 117 -0.06 13.73 4.65
N ALA A 118 1.08 13.71 5.35
CA ALA A 118 1.89 12.50 5.57
C ALA A 118 1.38 11.60 6.71
N GLU A 119 0.45 12.06 7.53
CA GLU A 119 -0.12 11.21 8.58
C GLU A 119 -1.04 10.14 7.99
N ILE A 120 -1.02 8.94 8.60
CA ILE A 120 -2.03 7.91 8.35
C ILE A 120 -3.40 8.48 8.73
N GLU A 121 -4.42 8.18 7.93
CA GLU A 121 -5.80 8.61 8.18
C GLU A 121 -6.24 8.24 9.61
N GLU A 122 -6.85 9.19 10.31
CA GLU A 122 -7.06 9.13 11.76
C GLU A 122 -7.87 7.89 12.21
N GLY A 123 -8.89 7.51 11.45
CA GLY A 123 -9.67 6.30 11.71
C GLY A 123 -8.87 5.00 11.57
N VAL A 124 -7.94 4.95 10.62
CA VAL A 124 -6.99 3.82 10.47
C VAL A 124 -5.94 3.84 11.58
N LYS A 125 -5.33 5.00 11.83
CA LYS A 125 -4.29 5.21 12.85
C LYS A 125 -4.78 4.76 14.23
N THR A 126 -5.97 5.18 14.64
CA THR A 126 -6.58 4.78 15.92
C THR A 126 -6.72 3.26 16.04
N ARG A 127 -7.13 2.58 14.96
CA ARG A 127 -7.30 1.12 14.95
C ARG A 127 -5.97 0.39 14.98
N LEU A 128 -4.98 0.85 14.21
CA LEU A 128 -3.63 0.29 14.23
C LEU A 128 -3.01 0.40 15.63
N GLN A 129 -3.14 1.56 16.29
CA GLN A 129 -2.65 1.75 17.66
C GLN A 129 -3.34 0.81 18.67
N TYR A 130 -4.66 0.62 18.54
CA TYR A 130 -5.39 -0.34 19.37
C TYR A 130 -4.91 -1.79 19.13
N LEU A 131 -4.70 -2.18 17.87
CA LEU A 131 -4.22 -3.51 17.52
C LEU A 131 -2.78 -3.76 18.00
N GLU A 132 -1.89 -2.80 17.81
CA GLU A 132 -0.48 -2.85 18.25
C GLU A 132 -0.36 -3.03 19.76
N GLY A 133 -1.16 -2.29 20.53
CA GLY A 133 -1.08 -2.30 21.99
C GLY A 133 -1.57 -3.59 22.66
N TYR A 134 -2.36 -4.41 21.96
CA TYR A 134 -3.11 -5.48 22.62
C TYR A 134 -3.17 -6.82 21.87
N LEU A 135 -3.06 -6.85 20.54
CA LEU A 135 -3.53 -7.99 19.74
C LEU A 135 -2.54 -8.49 18.69
N THR A 136 -1.76 -7.62 18.04
CA THR A 136 -0.89 -8.01 16.93
C THR A 136 0.26 -7.02 16.71
N PRO A 137 1.45 -7.48 16.31
CA PRO A 137 2.51 -6.57 15.89
C PRO A 137 2.09 -5.74 14.67
N VAL A 138 2.37 -4.44 14.73
CA VAL A 138 2.15 -3.49 13.64
C VAL A 138 3.48 -2.80 13.32
N ASN A 139 3.96 -2.96 12.09
CA ASN A 139 5.18 -2.32 11.62
C ASN A 139 4.88 -1.21 10.62
N TYR A 140 5.41 -0.02 10.87
CA TYR A 140 5.26 1.14 9.99
C TYR A 140 6.47 1.24 9.05
N ILE A 141 6.22 1.23 7.74
CA ILE A 141 7.27 1.21 6.71
C ILE A 141 7.26 2.53 5.94
N LYS A 142 8.25 3.39 6.18
CA LYS A 142 8.42 4.61 5.39
C LYS A 142 9.18 4.30 4.11
N LYS A 143 8.69 4.85 2.99
CA LYS A 143 9.30 4.72 1.66
C LYS A 143 9.49 6.08 1.00
N ALA A 144 10.22 6.09 -0.12
CA ALA A 144 10.53 7.28 -0.93
C ALA A 144 11.26 8.41 -0.16
N GLN A 145 12.16 8.03 0.75
CA GLN A 145 12.88 9.00 1.58
C GLN A 145 14.09 9.64 0.88
N ASN A 146 14.50 9.13 -0.28
CA ASN A 146 15.65 9.63 -1.02
C ASN A 146 15.21 10.72 -2.01
N HIS A 147 15.77 11.92 -1.92
CA HIS A 147 15.40 13.06 -2.78
C HIS A 147 15.41 12.75 -4.28
N SER A 148 16.28 11.83 -4.72
CA SER A 148 16.59 11.63 -6.15
C SER A 148 15.94 10.41 -6.77
N VAL A 149 15.21 9.60 -6.00
CA VAL A 149 14.53 8.39 -6.50
C VAL A 149 13.23 8.15 -5.75
N ASP A 150 12.18 7.91 -6.50
CA ASP A 150 10.85 7.62 -5.97
C ASP A 150 10.72 6.13 -5.58
N SER A 151 9.70 5.78 -4.79
CA SER A 151 9.45 4.42 -4.32
C SER A 151 7.96 4.13 -4.27
N TYR A 152 7.46 3.49 -5.33
CA TYR A 152 6.09 2.98 -5.31
C TYR A 152 5.97 1.74 -4.42
N SER A 153 6.93 0.82 -4.55
CA SER A 153 6.92 -0.43 -3.79
C SER A 153 7.26 -0.18 -2.32
N ALA A 154 6.49 -0.77 -1.40
CA ALA A 154 6.86 -0.78 0.00
C ALA A 154 8.09 -1.65 0.30
N PHE A 155 8.64 -2.38 -0.68
CA PHE A 155 9.85 -3.20 -0.53
C PHE A 155 11.14 -2.48 -0.97
N ALA A 156 11.09 -1.60 -1.97
CA ALA A 156 12.27 -0.97 -2.54
C ALA A 156 11.94 0.32 -3.29
N ASP A 157 12.94 1.16 -3.52
CA ASP A 157 12.83 2.27 -4.47
C ASP A 157 12.70 1.78 -5.92
N ASN A 158 12.26 2.67 -6.81
CA ASN A 158 11.95 2.34 -8.20
C ASN A 158 13.18 1.83 -9.00
N GLN A 159 14.39 2.14 -8.53
CA GLN A 159 15.65 1.71 -9.15
C GLN A 159 16.25 0.47 -8.48
N TYR A 160 15.61 -0.06 -7.43
CA TYR A 160 16.15 -1.10 -6.56
C TYR A 160 17.54 -0.75 -5.99
N TYR A 161 17.80 0.54 -5.79
CA TYR A 161 19.03 1.04 -5.20
C TYR A 161 19.03 0.86 -3.68
N GLN A 162 17.90 1.14 -3.03
CA GLN A 162 17.64 0.92 -1.62
C GLN A 162 16.38 0.08 -1.40
N PHE A 163 16.47 -0.81 -0.40
CA PHE A 163 15.37 -1.64 0.07
C PHE A 163 14.89 -1.14 1.43
N THR A 164 13.58 -1.24 1.66
CA THR A 164 12.99 -0.97 2.98
C THR A 164 13.19 -2.17 3.91
N THR A 165 12.76 -2.04 5.16
CA THR A 165 12.78 -3.15 6.13
C THR A 165 11.65 -4.17 5.92
N LEU A 166 10.67 -3.92 5.03
CA LEU A 166 9.46 -4.75 4.94
C LEU A 166 9.77 -6.24 4.73
N ASN A 167 10.69 -6.57 3.82
CA ASN A 167 11.06 -7.98 3.56
C ASN A 167 11.68 -8.65 4.79
N SER A 168 12.59 -7.96 5.49
CA SER A 168 13.22 -8.51 6.70
C SER A 168 12.19 -8.71 7.82
N GLU A 169 11.27 -7.77 8.02
CA GLU A 169 10.22 -7.87 9.03
C GLU A 169 9.30 -9.06 8.75
N LEU A 170 8.79 -9.18 7.51
CA LEU A 170 7.95 -10.30 7.10
C LEU A 170 8.67 -11.65 7.26
N THR A 171 9.96 -11.70 6.91
CA THR A 171 10.78 -12.92 7.05
C THR A 171 10.98 -13.33 8.51
N VAL A 172 11.30 -12.38 9.39
CA VAL A 172 11.47 -12.63 10.83
C VAL A 172 10.17 -13.15 11.46
N HIS A 173 9.02 -12.69 10.98
CA HIS A 173 7.70 -13.15 11.40
C HIS A 173 7.22 -14.44 10.70
N GLY A 174 8.03 -15.04 9.82
CA GLY A 174 7.70 -16.29 9.13
C GLY A 174 6.50 -16.17 8.18
N VAL A 175 6.28 -14.98 7.62
CA VAL A 175 5.19 -14.71 6.68
C VAL A 175 5.49 -15.37 5.34
N GLU A 176 4.49 -16.06 4.79
CA GLU A 176 4.52 -16.69 3.46
C GLU A 176 3.47 -16.06 2.51
N THR A 177 2.38 -15.53 3.08
CA THR A 177 1.30 -14.88 2.32
C THR A 177 1.13 -13.44 2.76
N ILE A 178 1.13 -12.49 1.82
CA ILE A 178 0.79 -11.09 2.08
C ILE A 178 -0.57 -10.74 1.45
N ILE A 179 -1.42 -10.11 2.24
CA ILE A 179 -2.68 -9.55 1.78
C ILE A 179 -2.48 -8.06 1.60
N VAL A 180 -2.56 -7.58 0.38
CA VAL A 180 -2.22 -6.19 0.02
C VAL A 180 -3.49 -5.40 -0.27
N THR A 181 -3.62 -4.25 0.38
CA THR A 181 -4.72 -3.29 0.17
C THR A 181 -4.25 -1.86 0.47
N GLY A 182 -5.00 -0.85 0.04
CA GLY A 182 -4.64 0.55 0.23
C GLY A 182 -4.65 1.34 -1.08
N LEU A 183 -3.77 2.33 -1.18
CA LEU A 183 -3.72 3.30 -2.26
C LEU A 183 -2.30 3.49 -2.82
N ILE A 184 -2.14 3.96 -4.06
CA ILE A 184 -3.14 3.90 -5.14
C ILE A 184 -2.97 2.58 -5.89
N THR A 185 -4.09 1.96 -6.31
CA THR A 185 -4.12 0.61 -6.88
C THR A 185 -3.14 0.38 -8.03
N ASN A 186 -3.00 1.33 -8.97
CA ASN A 186 -2.15 1.22 -10.15
C ASN A 186 -0.70 1.67 -9.93
N ALA A 187 -0.37 2.19 -8.75
CA ALA A 187 0.98 2.64 -8.38
C ALA A 187 1.50 1.81 -7.21
N CYS A 188 1.45 2.32 -5.97
CA CYS A 188 2.10 1.72 -4.81
C CYS A 188 1.59 0.30 -4.49
N VAL A 189 0.29 0.06 -4.58
CA VAL A 189 -0.30 -1.28 -4.37
C VAL A 189 0.22 -2.26 -5.42
N ARG A 190 0.25 -1.84 -6.68
CA ARG A 190 0.77 -2.64 -7.79
C ARG A 190 2.27 -2.92 -7.62
N GLY A 191 3.06 -1.90 -7.35
CA GLY A 191 4.52 -2.01 -7.16
C GLY A 191 4.84 -2.99 -6.04
N THR A 192 4.20 -2.81 -4.88
CA THR A 192 4.38 -3.69 -3.71
C THR A 192 3.96 -5.13 -4.01
N SER A 193 2.86 -5.31 -4.74
CA SER A 193 2.38 -6.65 -5.11
C SER A 193 3.34 -7.38 -6.05
N ILE A 194 3.84 -6.67 -7.07
CA ILE A 194 4.82 -7.23 -8.02
C ILE A 194 6.10 -7.63 -7.29
N ASP A 195 6.61 -6.78 -6.39
CA ASP A 195 7.83 -7.10 -5.65
C ASP A 195 7.62 -8.20 -4.61
N GLY A 196 6.46 -8.26 -3.97
CA GLY A 196 6.09 -9.38 -3.11
C GLY A 196 6.14 -10.71 -3.85
N ILE A 197 5.61 -10.76 -5.08
CA ILE A 197 5.69 -11.96 -5.93
C ILE A 197 7.15 -12.30 -6.26
N LYS A 198 7.96 -11.31 -6.64
CA LYS A 198 9.40 -11.53 -6.95
C LYS A 198 10.18 -12.07 -5.76
N LEU A 199 9.81 -11.65 -4.54
CA LEU A 199 10.42 -12.09 -3.29
C LEU A 199 9.89 -13.46 -2.81
N GLY A 200 8.91 -14.05 -3.53
CA GLY A 200 8.41 -15.39 -3.27
C GLY A 200 7.21 -15.47 -2.33
N TYR A 201 6.60 -14.34 -1.97
CA TYR A 201 5.36 -14.33 -1.20
C TYR A 201 4.15 -14.73 -2.07
N GLU A 202 3.20 -15.45 -1.49
CA GLU A 202 1.85 -15.51 -2.04
C GLU A 202 1.17 -14.15 -1.83
N VAL A 203 0.78 -13.48 -2.92
CA VAL A 203 0.19 -12.14 -2.85
C VAL A 203 -1.30 -12.19 -3.12
N ILE A 204 -2.11 -11.78 -2.15
CA ILE A 204 -3.56 -11.65 -2.30
C ILE A 204 -3.92 -10.17 -2.36
N LEU A 205 -4.39 -9.72 -3.51
CA LEU A 205 -4.93 -8.37 -3.67
C LEU A 205 -6.40 -8.34 -3.23
N ILE A 206 -6.74 -7.46 -2.30
CA ILE A 206 -8.14 -7.13 -2.04
C ILE A 206 -8.57 -6.09 -3.07
N ASP A 207 -8.96 -6.55 -4.27
CA ASP A 207 -9.53 -5.69 -5.30
C ASP A 207 -11.00 -5.36 -5.00
N ARG A 208 -11.39 -4.10 -5.25
CA ARG A 208 -12.75 -3.57 -5.22
C ARG A 208 -13.67 -4.24 -4.20
N LEU A 209 -13.38 -4.17 -2.90
CA LEU A 209 -14.27 -4.35 -1.73
C LEU A 209 -15.73 -4.80 -2.06
N ARG A 210 -15.84 -5.96 -2.70
CA ARG A 210 -17.01 -6.70 -3.15
C ARG A 210 -16.65 -8.11 -2.77
N ASN A 211 -17.50 -8.73 -1.98
CA ASN A 211 -17.40 -10.12 -1.54
C ASN A 211 -17.29 -11.06 -2.76
N LYS A 212 -16.08 -11.32 -3.23
CA LYS A 212 -15.79 -12.46 -4.08
C LYS A 212 -14.73 -13.30 -3.38
N GLN A 213 -15.19 -14.29 -2.62
CA GLN A 213 -14.34 -15.42 -2.26
C GLN A 213 -13.83 -16.03 -3.57
N LEU A 214 -12.51 -16.09 -3.73
CA LEU A 214 -11.88 -16.89 -4.75
C LEU A 214 -11.16 -18.03 -4.06
N SER A 215 -11.57 -19.26 -4.37
CA SER A 215 -10.93 -20.47 -3.88
C SER A 215 -9.79 -20.91 -4.81
N GLY A 216 -8.67 -21.30 -4.20
CA GLY A 216 -7.58 -22.05 -4.83
C GLY A 216 -6.27 -21.29 -4.99
N ALA A 217 -5.16 -21.98 -4.68
CA ALA A 217 -3.77 -21.53 -4.70
C ALA A 217 -3.18 -21.24 -6.12
N GLN A 218 -4.02 -21.05 -7.14
CA GLN A 218 -3.59 -20.96 -8.55
C GLN A 218 -4.09 -19.72 -9.31
N LYS A 219 -4.82 -18.78 -8.69
CA LYS A 219 -5.53 -17.72 -9.44
C LYS A 219 -5.14 -16.26 -9.20
N VAL A 220 -4.04 -15.99 -8.51
CA VAL A 220 -3.44 -14.63 -8.49
C VAL A 220 -2.88 -14.26 -9.88
N TRP A 221 -2.48 -15.26 -10.68
CA TRP A 221 -1.94 -15.06 -12.03
C TRP A 221 -2.94 -14.51 -13.06
N LEU A 222 -4.26 -14.72 -12.89
CA LEU A 222 -5.26 -14.38 -13.91
C LEU A 222 -5.81 -12.95 -13.80
N TYR A 223 -5.86 -12.35 -12.61
CA TYR A 223 -6.38 -10.97 -12.46
C TYR A 223 -5.32 -9.88 -12.70
N LEU A 224 -4.04 -10.21 -12.51
CA LEU A 224 -2.94 -9.31 -12.84
C LEU A 224 -2.83 -9.09 -14.37
N ILE A 225 -3.19 -10.03 -15.24
CA ILE A 225 -3.02 -9.82 -16.69
C ILE A 225 -4.13 -8.93 -17.27
N ASP A 226 -5.39 -9.04 -16.79
CA ASP A 226 -6.52 -8.33 -17.41
C ASP A 226 -6.64 -6.85 -16.98
N TYR A 227 -6.12 -6.46 -15.81
CA TYR A 227 -6.20 -5.07 -15.31
C TYR A 227 -4.95 -4.22 -15.59
N LEU A 228 -3.86 -4.84 -16.07
CA LEU A 228 -2.62 -4.14 -16.40
C LEU A 228 -2.63 -3.44 -17.76
N PHE A 229 -3.69 -3.62 -18.56
CA PHE A 229 -3.77 -3.14 -19.94
C PHE A 229 -4.99 -2.26 -20.28
N GLU A 230 -5.83 -1.84 -19.33
CA GLU A 230 -6.83 -0.81 -19.63
C GLU A 230 -6.20 0.60 -19.56
N PRO A 231 -6.03 1.33 -20.68
CA PRO A 231 -5.26 2.57 -20.73
C PRO A 231 -6.04 3.81 -20.27
N SER A 232 -7.23 3.68 -19.67
CA SER A 232 -8.14 4.83 -19.57
C SER A 232 -9.00 4.80 -18.32
N SER A 233 -8.43 5.25 -17.20
CA SER A 233 -9.10 6.19 -16.28
C SER A 233 -8.12 6.60 -15.18
N CYS A 234 -7.18 7.48 -15.57
CA CYS A 234 -6.45 8.32 -14.64
C CYS A 234 -7.35 9.49 -14.20
N LEU A 235 -7.26 9.84 -12.92
CA LEU A 235 -8.05 10.80 -12.12
C LEU A 235 -9.34 10.23 -11.51
#